data_AF-F8P330-F1
#
_entry.id   AF-F8P330-F1
#
_cell.length_a   1.000
_cell.length_b   1.000
_cell.length_c   1.000
_cell.angle_alpha   90.00
_cell.angle_beta   90.00
_cell.angle_gamma   90.00
#
_symmetry.space_group_name_H-M   'P 1'
#
loop_
_entity.id
_entity.type
_entity.pdbx_description
1 polymer ?
#
loop_
_entity_poly.entity_id
_entity_poly.type
_entity_poly.pdbx_seq_one_letter_code
_entity_poly.pdbx_strand_id
1 'polypeptide(L)'
;MSRLHTVVVTSESQDNLRLCGFGSGGRLGPSQHTQYGLMTLPEFSHNVVSVALGQDHTLALTKSWEVLSWGLNRFSQLGYVVDQSPMSVGRREEP
;
A
#
# COMPACT_ATOMS: atom_id res chain seq x y z
N MET A 1 10.43 6.36 7.50
CA MET A 1 9.89 7.69 7.16
C MET A 1 9.33 7.62 5.76
N SER A 2 8.02 7.85 5.60
CA SER A 2 7.43 8.01 4.28
C SER A 2 7.96 9.28 3.62
N ARG A 3 8.17 9.21 2.30
CA ARG A 3 8.62 10.36 1.52
C ARG A 3 7.50 11.05 0.76
N LEU A 4 6.50 10.29 0.30
CA LEU A 4 5.50 10.77 -0.67
C LEU A 4 4.07 10.25 -0.42
N HIS A 5 3.80 9.60 0.72
CA HIS A 5 2.44 9.20 1.08
C HIS A 5 2.14 9.33 2.56
N THR A 6 0.87 9.51 2.87
CA THR A 6 0.38 9.58 4.24
C THR A 6 -0.67 8.49 4.41
N VAL A 7 -0.65 7.86 5.58
CA VAL A 7 -1.64 6.86 5.99
C VAL A 7 -2.14 7.25 7.36
N VAL A 8 -3.45 7.30 7.52
CA VAL A 8 -4.14 7.66 8.75
C VAL A 8 -5.01 6.47 9.17
N VAL A 9 -4.89 6.10 10.43
CA VAL A 9 -5.78 5.15 11.09
C VAL A 9 -6.78 5.93 11.93
N THR A 10 -8.07 5.62 11.79
CA THR A 10 -9.15 6.25 12.54
C THR A 10 -9.75 5.26 13.56
N SER A 11 -10.62 5.76 14.43
CA SER A 11 -11.36 4.96 15.42
C SER A 11 -12.63 4.31 14.86
N GLU A 12 -12.89 4.45 13.56
CA GLU A 12 -14.07 3.87 12.91
C GLU A 12 -14.03 2.33 12.97
N SER A 13 -15.21 1.70 13.07
CA SER A 13 -15.31 0.22 13.14
C SER A 13 -15.06 -0.46 11.80
N GLN A 14 -15.28 0.26 10.70
CA GLN A 14 -15.06 -0.16 9.32
C GLN A 14 -14.31 0.93 8.56
N ASP A 15 -13.61 0.55 7.49
CA ASP A 15 -12.89 1.47 6.60
C ASP A 15 -11.98 2.47 7.33
N ASN A 16 -11.34 2.00 8.40
CA ASN A 16 -10.63 2.86 9.35
C ASN A 16 -9.19 3.22 8.90
N LEU A 17 -8.85 2.94 7.64
CA LEU A 17 -7.56 3.20 7.04
C LEU A 17 -7.75 4.14 5.84
N ARG A 18 -7.11 5.31 5.89
CA ARG A 18 -7.17 6.31 4.82
C ARG A 18 -5.79 6.70 4.33
N LEU A 19 -5.64 6.84 3.03
CA LEU A 19 -4.35 7.10 2.38
C LEU A 19 -4.45 8.26 1.41
N CYS A 20 -3.36 9.01 1.29
CA CYS A 20 -3.19 10.02 0.25
C CYS A 20 -1.71 10.15 -0.15
N GLY A 21 -1.44 10.86 -1.24
CA GLY A 21 -0.10 11.14 -1.75
C GLY A 21 0.15 10.55 -3.13
N PHE A 22 1.40 10.23 -3.42
CA PHE A 22 1.86 9.76 -4.73
C PHE A 22 1.55 8.27 -4.94
N GLY A 23 0.75 7.95 -5.96
CA GLY A 23 0.27 6.58 -6.20
C GLY A 23 1.29 5.63 -6.85
N SER A 24 2.35 6.14 -7.48
CA SER A 24 3.28 5.26 -8.19
C SER A 24 4.05 4.34 -7.24
N GLY A 25 4.21 3.08 -7.67
CA GLY A 25 4.82 2.02 -6.86
C GLY A 25 3.85 1.33 -5.91
N GLY A 26 2.53 1.57 -6.02
CA GLY A 26 1.50 0.80 -5.32
C GLY A 26 1.40 1.08 -3.82
N ARG A 27 2.05 2.12 -3.29
CA ARG A 27 2.06 2.46 -1.85
C ARG A 27 0.68 2.85 -1.30
N LEU A 28 -0.22 3.27 -2.18
CA LEU A 28 -1.63 3.57 -1.89
C LEU A 28 -2.55 2.37 -2.17
N GLY A 29 -1.99 1.16 -2.24
CA GLY A 29 -2.71 -0.05 -2.61
C GLY A 29 -2.95 -0.13 -4.13
N PRO A 30 -4.17 -0.48 -4.60
CA PRO A 30 -4.45 -0.67 -6.03
C PRO A 30 -4.42 0.64 -6.82
N SER A 31 -4.53 1.80 -6.17
CA SER A 31 -4.53 3.09 -6.85
C SER A 31 -3.14 3.46 -7.37
N GLN A 32 -3.03 3.63 -8.70
CA GLN A 32 -1.78 4.02 -9.36
C GLN A 32 -1.64 5.54 -9.55
N HIS A 33 -2.69 6.31 -9.28
CA HIS A 33 -2.71 7.76 -9.45
C HIS A 33 -2.51 8.49 -8.12
N THR A 34 -1.93 9.69 -8.19
CA THR A 34 -1.81 10.59 -7.04
C THR A 34 -3.20 10.87 -6.45
N GLN A 35 -3.33 10.65 -5.15
CA GLN A 35 -4.53 10.93 -4.38
C GLN A 35 -4.31 12.18 -3.55
N TYR A 36 -5.11 13.21 -3.80
CA TYR A 36 -5.00 14.49 -3.08
C TYR A 36 -5.83 14.50 -1.80
N GLY A 37 -6.86 13.65 -1.70
CA GLY A 37 -7.69 13.46 -0.52
C GLY A 37 -7.36 12.17 0.22
N LEU A 38 -7.69 12.12 1.51
CA LEU A 38 -7.63 10.90 2.31
C LEU A 38 -8.75 9.94 1.87
N MET A 39 -8.38 8.91 1.13
CA MET A 39 -9.31 7.91 0.58
C MET A 39 -9.16 6.56 1.29
N THR A 40 -10.25 5.82 1.39
CA THR A 40 -10.25 4.44 1.86
C THR A 40 -9.65 3.52 0.80
N LEU A 41 -9.10 2.37 1.21
CA LEU A 41 -8.70 1.33 0.27
C LEU A 41 -9.94 0.58 -0.21
N PRO A 42 -10.17 0.47 -1.54
CA PRO A 42 -11.21 -0.39 -2.06
C PRO A 42 -11.00 -1.83 -1.59
N GLU A 43 -12.09 -2.50 -1.24
CA GLU A 43 -12.11 -3.93 -0.85
C GLU A 43 -11.25 -4.28 0.38
N PHE A 44 -10.86 -3.27 1.18
CA PHE A 44 -10.07 -3.48 2.39
C PHE A 44 -10.99 -3.73 3.59
N SER A 45 -11.21 -5.00 3.91
CA SER A 45 -12.16 -5.45 4.94
C SER A 45 -11.53 -5.68 6.33
N HIS A 46 -10.35 -5.13 6.60
CA HIS A 46 -9.64 -5.30 7.87
C HIS A 46 -9.73 -4.06 8.76
N ASN A 47 -9.86 -4.26 10.08
CA ASN A 47 -9.74 -3.17 11.04
C ASN A 47 -8.28 -3.02 11.49
N VAL A 48 -7.69 -1.85 11.26
CA VAL A 48 -6.26 -1.59 11.50
C VAL A 48 -6.05 -0.98 12.88
N VAL A 49 -5.04 -1.44 13.60
CA VAL A 49 -4.64 -0.91 14.91
C VAL A 49 -3.34 -0.13 14.86
N SER A 50 -2.48 -0.37 13.86
CA SER A 50 -1.22 0.34 13.70
C SER A 50 -0.74 0.30 12.25
N VAL A 51 0.05 1.30 11.87
CA VAL A 51 0.66 1.40 10.54
C VAL A 51 2.12 1.80 10.64
N ALA A 52 2.92 1.32 9.69
CA ALA A 52 4.30 1.73 9.51
C ALA A 52 4.58 2.02 8.04
N LEU A 53 5.24 3.14 7.77
CA LEU A 53 5.51 3.60 6.41
C LEU A 53 7.00 3.61 6.09
N GLY A 54 7.34 2.94 5.00
CA GLY A 54 8.63 3.06 4.32
C GLY A 54 8.61 4.17 3.28
N GLN A 55 9.68 4.29 2.50
CA GLN A 55 9.74 5.29 1.44
C GLN A 55 8.63 5.06 0.41
N ASP A 56 8.46 3.80 -0.02
CA ASP A 56 7.62 3.38 -1.14
C ASP A 56 6.73 2.17 -0.78
N HIS A 57 6.55 1.86 0.50
CA HIS A 57 5.75 0.74 0.98
C HIS A 57 5.01 1.08 2.27
N THR A 58 3.91 0.37 2.50
CA THR A 58 3.01 0.53 3.66
C THR A 58 2.85 -0.82 4.33
N LEU A 59 2.92 -0.83 5.66
CA LEU A 59 2.56 -1.96 6.50
C LEU A 59 1.37 -1.58 7.40
N ALA A 60 0.46 -2.51 7.61
CA ALA A 60 -0.67 -2.37 8.51
C ALA A 60 -0.77 -3.60 9.42
N LEU A 61 -0.93 -3.35 10.73
CA LEU A 61 -1.26 -4.37 11.72
C LEU A 61 -2.77 -4.36 11.94
N THR A 62 -3.42 -5.50 11.73
CA THR A 62 -4.86 -5.65 11.92
C THR A 62 -5.21 -5.99 13.37
N LYS A 63 -6.49 -5.82 13.75
CA LYS A 63 -7.04 -6.34 15.02
C LYS A 63 -6.95 -7.86 15.15
N SER A 64 -6.88 -8.58 14.04
CA SER A 64 -6.68 -10.04 13.98
C SER A 64 -5.21 -10.45 14.14
N TRP A 65 -4.30 -9.50 14.41
CA TRP A 65 -2.85 -9.72 14.54
C TRP A 65 -2.16 -10.17 13.25
N GLU A 66 -2.76 -9.87 12.11
CA GLU A 66 -2.16 -10.09 10.80
C GLU A 66 -1.37 -8.84 10.39
N VAL A 67 -0.23 -9.05 9.74
CA VAL A 67 0.56 -7.97 9.14
C VAL A 67 0.32 -7.99 7.64
N LEU A 68 -0.29 -6.93 7.15
CA LEU A 68 -0.49 -6.68 5.72
C LEU A 68 0.58 -5.73 5.24
N SER A 69 1.11 -5.95 4.04
CA SER A 69 2.15 -5.10 3.46
C SER A 69 1.97 -4.97 1.96
N TRP A 70 2.12 -3.76 1.43
CA TRP A 70 2.01 -3.49 0.00
C TRP A 70 2.90 -2.32 -0.44
N GLY A 71 3.07 -2.18 -1.75
CA GLY A 71 3.90 -1.17 -2.38
C GLY A 71 5.15 -1.75 -3.04
N LEU A 72 6.21 -0.95 -3.13
CA LEU A 72 7.45 -1.36 -3.80
C LEU A 72 8.21 -2.40 -2.96
N ASN A 73 8.64 -3.49 -3.59
CA ASN A 73 9.32 -4.60 -2.92
C ASN A 73 10.76 -4.85 -3.43
N ARG A 74 11.46 -3.80 -3.87
CA ARG A 74 12.81 -3.92 -4.49
C ARG A 74 13.83 -4.61 -3.58
N PHE A 75 13.71 -4.43 -2.27
CA PHE A 75 14.64 -4.97 -1.27
C PHE A 75 13.98 -6.02 -0.37
N SER A 76 12.92 -6.69 -0.83
CA SER A 76 12.17 -7.69 -0.05
C SER A 76 11.55 -7.14 1.24
N GLN A 77 11.37 -5.82 1.32
CA GLN A 77 10.81 -5.09 2.46
C GLN A 77 9.35 -5.43 2.80
N LEU A 78 8.61 -6.08 1.89
CA LEU A 78 7.26 -6.57 2.18
C LEU A 78 7.27 -7.92 2.93
N GLY A 79 8.43 -8.55 3.12
CA GLY A 79 8.53 -9.83 3.84
C GLY A 79 8.11 -11.06 3.03
N TYR A 80 7.86 -10.91 1.73
CA TYR A 80 7.61 -12.01 0.79
C TYR A 80 8.24 -11.73 -0.57
N VAL A 81 8.39 -12.78 -1.39
CA VAL A 81 8.87 -12.68 -2.77
C VAL A 81 7.70 -12.37 -3.69
N VAL A 82 7.82 -11.34 -4.53
CA VAL A 82 6.88 -11.12 -5.65
C VAL A 82 7.44 -11.88 -6.83
N ASP A 83 6.75 -12.93 -7.27
CA ASP A 83 7.16 -13.65 -8.47
C ASP A 83 7.02 -12.72 -9.68
N GLN A 84 8.14 -12.39 -10.31
CA GLN A 84 8.18 -11.65 -11.57
C GLN A 84 7.96 -12.64 -12.72
N SER A 85 6.83 -13.33 -12.69
CA SER A 85 6.46 -14.16 -13.84
C SER A 85 6.40 -13.26 -15.09
N PRO A 86 6.98 -13.66 -16.23
CA PRO A 86 7.11 -12.80 -17.41
C PRO A 86 5.76 -12.29 -17.98
N MET A 87 4.62 -12.79 -17.49
CA MET A 87 3.30 -12.26 -17.83
C MET A 87 2.98 -10.90 -17.21
N SER A 88 3.70 -10.45 -16.17
CA SER A 88 3.47 -9.13 -15.55
C SER A 88 4.26 -7.99 -16.18
N VAL A 89 5.20 -8.28 -17.09
CA VAL A 89 6.04 -7.29 -17.81
C VAL A 89 5.55 -7.13 -19.25
N GLY A 90 4.23 -7.12 -19.45
CA GLY A 90 3.61 -6.92 -20.76
C GLY A 90 3.41 -5.46 -21.14
N ARG A 91 4.40 -4.56 -20.93
CA ARG A 91 4.45 -3.25 -21.63
C ARG A 91 5.75 -2.48 -21.36
N ARG A 92 6.74 -2.69 -22.22
CA ARG A 92 7.86 -1.79 -22.58
C ARG A 92 8.69 -2.58 -23.61
N GLU A 93 9.07 -2.10 -24.78
CA GLU A 93 9.30 -0.77 -25.35
C GLU A 93 9.07 -0.88 -26.88
N GLU A 94 8.50 0.14 -27.51
CA GLU A 94 8.57 0.31 -28.98
C GLU A 94 9.86 1.09 -29.31
N PRO A 95 10.51 0.80 -30.46
CA PRO A 95 11.91 1.14 -30.73
C PRO A 95 12.25 2.64 -30.83
#